data_AF-A0A957UTP1-F1
#
_entry.id   AF-A0A957UTP1-F1
#
_cell.length_a   1.000
_cell.length_b   1.000
_cell.length_c   1.000
_cell.angle_alpha   90.00
_cell.angle_beta   90.00
_cell.angle_gamma   90.00
#
_symmetry.space_group_name_H-M   'P 1'
#
loop_
_entity.id
_entity.type
_entity.pdbx_description
1 polymer ?
#
loop_
_entity_poly.entity_id
_entity_poly.type
_entity_poly.pdbx_seq_one_letter_code
_entity_poly.pdbx_strand_id
1 'polypeptide(L)'
;MTSAVVSAPQRPSFRLSATLKNFWIDILLFMAFVVDMNVPFTGISIHEWLGIGLIALFIYHLILHWDWISAITRRFLKKLPANNRLKYAVDLLLYVDIVLLIASGIWISEAALPQLGLSVGRAPFWRGLHHMTADWAIWLSALHLALNWKWIANSVKRYMVQPIMGRKQLLTEKSA
;
A
#
# COMPACT_ATOMS: atom_id res chain seq x y z
N MET A 1 8.09 4.16 -60.45
CA MET A 1 6.90 4.25 -59.58
C MET A 1 7.23 3.51 -58.29
N THR A 2 7.57 4.24 -57.23
CA THR A 2 7.90 3.67 -55.92
C THR A 2 6.91 4.25 -54.92
N SER A 3 5.92 3.45 -54.52
CA SER A 3 4.92 3.85 -53.52
C SER A 3 5.57 3.92 -52.15
N ALA A 4 5.63 5.14 -51.59
CA ALA A 4 5.98 5.34 -50.19
C ALA A 4 4.81 4.87 -49.32
N VAL A 5 5.03 3.81 -48.54
CA VAL A 5 4.11 3.38 -47.49
C VAL A 5 4.17 4.43 -46.38
N VAL A 6 3.13 5.25 -46.30
CA VAL A 6 2.92 6.19 -45.18
C VAL A 6 2.64 5.36 -43.93
N SER A 7 3.60 5.32 -43.01
CA SER A 7 3.46 4.68 -41.70
C SER A 7 2.46 5.46 -40.84
N ALA A 8 1.45 4.76 -40.33
CA ALA A 8 0.43 5.36 -39.46
C ALA A 8 1.05 5.88 -38.13
N PRO A 9 0.54 6.99 -37.59
CA PRO A 9 1.05 7.56 -36.34
C PRO A 9 0.84 6.57 -35.19
N GLN A 10 1.94 6.21 -34.50
CA GLN A 10 1.87 5.41 -33.29
C GLN A 10 1.10 6.19 -32.22
N ARG A 11 -0.08 5.71 -31.84
CA ARG A 11 -0.85 6.30 -30.74
C ARG A 11 -0.04 6.11 -29.45
N PRO A 12 0.23 7.16 -28.67
CA PRO A 12 0.94 7.00 -27.41
C PRO A 12 0.10 6.12 -26.48
N SER A 13 0.51 4.88 -26.26
CA SER A 13 -0.11 4.05 -25.24
C SER A 13 0.24 4.66 -23.89
N PHE A 14 -0.75 5.20 -23.18
CA PHE A 14 -0.60 5.63 -21.80
C PHE A 14 -0.34 4.40 -20.90
N ARG A 15 0.88 3.88 -20.92
CA ARG A 15 1.35 2.93 -19.91
C ARG A 15 1.79 3.73 -18.69
N LEU A 16 1.07 3.59 -17.58
CA LEU A 16 1.50 4.13 -16.29
C LEU A 16 2.91 3.62 -16.00
N SER A 17 3.82 4.49 -15.53
CA SER A 17 5.13 4.04 -15.09
C SER A 17 4.95 3.06 -13.92
N ALA A 18 5.79 2.04 -13.82
CA ALA A 18 5.71 1.06 -12.73
C ALA A 18 5.75 1.74 -11.35
N THR A 19 6.53 2.81 -11.20
CA THR A 19 6.57 3.64 -10.00
C THR A 19 5.24 4.31 -9.68
N LEU A 20 4.54 4.84 -10.69
CA LEU A 20 3.24 5.47 -10.50
C LEU A 20 2.17 4.44 -10.10
N LYS A 21 2.21 3.25 -10.71
CA LYS A 21 1.33 2.14 -10.32
C LYS A 21 1.53 1.76 -8.86
N ASN A 22 2.78 1.54 -8.44
CA ASN A 22 3.09 1.17 -7.05
C ASN A 22 2.65 2.28 -6.09
N PHE A 23 2.92 3.54 -6.43
CA PHE A 23 2.50 4.69 -5.62
C PHE A 23 0.98 4.75 -5.41
N TRP A 24 0.17 4.45 -6.43
CA TRP A 24 -1.29 4.39 -6.27
C TRP A 24 -1.77 3.22 -5.41
N ILE A 25 -1.10 2.07 -5.50
CA ILE A 25 -1.39 0.92 -4.64
C ILE A 25 -1.08 1.25 -3.18
N ASP A 26 0.05 1.93 -2.93
CA ASP A 26 0.45 2.35 -1.58
C ASP A 26 -0.58 3.34 -1.00
N ILE A 27 -1.05 4.30 -1.79
CA ILE A 27 -2.13 5.22 -1.40
C ILE A 27 -3.40 4.45 -1.07
N LEU A 28 -3.83 3.53 -1.96
CA LEU A 28 -5.04 2.76 -1.75
C LEU A 28 -4.97 1.92 -0.47
N LEU A 29 -3.84 1.24 -0.26
CA LEU A 29 -3.60 0.41 0.92
C LEU A 29 -3.61 1.25 2.20
N PHE A 30 -2.94 2.41 2.19
CA PHE A 30 -2.92 3.32 3.33
C PHE A 30 -4.30 3.89 3.65
N MET A 31 -5.05 4.33 2.64
CA MET A 31 -6.40 4.89 2.85
C MET A 31 -7.38 3.83 3.36
N ALA A 32 -7.36 2.62 2.77
CA ALA A 32 -8.19 1.52 3.24
C ALA A 32 -7.85 1.13 4.68
N PHE A 33 -6.56 1.08 5.03
CA PHE A 33 -6.10 0.86 6.40
C PHE A 33 -6.62 1.92 7.39
N VAL A 34 -6.55 3.21 7.04
CA VAL A 34 -7.05 4.29 7.91
C VAL A 34 -8.56 4.18 8.13
N VAL A 35 -9.33 3.82 7.10
CA VAL A 35 -10.77 3.60 7.24
C VAL A 35 -11.04 2.39 8.13
N ASP A 36 -10.30 1.30 7.94
CA ASP A 36 -10.45 0.06 8.68
C ASP A 36 -10.19 0.22 10.18
N MET A 37 -9.24 1.10 10.54
CA MET A 37 -8.89 1.43 11.93
C MET A 37 -9.98 2.19 12.70
N ASN A 38 -11.10 2.54 12.07
CA ASN A 38 -12.23 3.21 12.72
C ASN A 38 -13.46 2.31 12.79
N VAL A 39 -13.40 1.28 13.65
CA VAL A 39 -14.49 0.31 13.85
C VAL A 39 -15.84 0.97 14.22
N PRO A 40 -15.93 2.04 15.04
CA PRO A 40 -17.19 2.71 15.28
C PRO A 40 -17.83 3.31 14.02
N PHE A 41 -17.01 3.75 13.05
CA PHE A 41 -17.47 4.29 11.78
C PHE A 41 -17.86 3.20 10.78
N THR A 42 -17.08 2.13 10.68
CA THR A 42 -17.33 1.03 9.73
C THR A 42 -18.36 0.03 10.25
N GLY A 43 -18.41 -0.21 11.56
CA GLY A 43 -19.10 -1.33 12.16
C GLY A 43 -18.38 -2.65 11.90
N ILE A 44 -18.66 -3.66 12.73
CA ILE A 44 -17.95 -4.95 12.72
C ILE A 44 -18.01 -5.64 11.35
N SER A 45 -19.19 -5.66 10.71
CA SER A 45 -19.33 -6.35 9.43
C SER A 45 -18.51 -5.70 8.31
N ILE A 46 -18.47 -4.37 8.23
CA ILE A 46 -17.69 -3.70 7.18
C ILE A 46 -16.20 -3.80 7.50
N HIS A 47 -15.79 -3.64 8.76
CA HIS A 47 -14.42 -3.83 9.21
C HIS A 47 -13.86 -5.20 8.79
N GLU A 48 -14.61 -6.28 9.04
CA GLU A 48 -14.11 -7.62 8.68
C GLU A 48 -14.01 -7.84 7.16
N TRP A 49 -15.00 -7.40 6.38
CA TRP A 49 -14.93 -7.52 4.91
C TRP A 49 -13.86 -6.60 4.29
N LEU A 50 -13.71 -5.39 4.83
CA LEU A 50 -12.65 -4.47 4.44
C LEU A 50 -11.28 -5.05 4.78
N GLY A 51 -11.13 -5.65 5.96
CA GLY A 51 -9.95 -6.40 6.40
C GLY A 51 -9.59 -7.52 5.42
N ILE A 52 -10.57 -8.33 4.98
CA ILE A 52 -10.34 -9.36 3.95
C ILE A 52 -9.85 -8.74 2.63
N GLY A 53 -10.45 -7.63 2.21
CA GLY A 53 -9.98 -6.87 1.03
C GLY A 53 -8.55 -6.36 1.19
N LEU A 54 -8.21 -5.85 2.37
CA LEU A 54 -6.87 -5.38 2.74
C LEU A 54 -5.85 -6.53 2.71
N ILE A 55 -6.20 -7.74 3.15
CA ILE A 55 -5.34 -8.92 3.03
C ILE A 55 -4.98 -9.17 1.55
N ALA A 56 -5.97 -9.18 0.66
CA ALA A 56 -5.73 -9.40 -0.76
C ALA A 56 -4.84 -8.30 -1.38
N LEU A 57 -5.10 -7.04 -1.02
CA LEU A 57 -4.31 -5.90 -1.49
C LEU A 57 -2.87 -5.92 -0.95
N PHE A 58 -2.69 -6.32 0.31
CA PHE A 58 -1.38 -6.45 0.95
C PHE A 58 -0.55 -7.57 0.32
N ILE A 59 -1.15 -8.75 0.08
CA ILE A 59 -0.49 -9.84 -0.65
C ILE A 59 -0.07 -9.37 -2.04
N TYR A 60 -0.95 -8.66 -2.76
CA TYR A 60 -0.62 -8.10 -4.06
C TYR A 60 0.55 -7.13 -4.00
N HIS A 61 0.56 -6.23 -3.01
CA HIS A 61 1.68 -5.31 -2.76
C HIS A 61 2.99 -6.08 -2.50
N LEU A 62 2.98 -7.12 -1.67
CA LEU A 62 4.18 -7.93 -1.40
C LEU A 62 4.71 -8.62 -2.65
N ILE A 63 3.83 -9.17 -3.50
CA ILE A 63 4.23 -9.80 -4.77
C ILE A 63 4.93 -8.78 -5.68
N LEU A 64 4.39 -7.56 -5.79
CA LEU A 64 4.99 -6.49 -6.61
C LEU A 64 6.37 -6.07 -6.11
N HIS A 65 6.61 -6.19 -4.80
CA HIS A 65 7.84 -5.76 -4.15
C HIS A 65 8.79 -6.92 -3.77
N TRP A 66 8.46 -8.16 -4.14
CA TRP A 66 9.18 -9.36 -3.70
C TRP A 66 10.67 -9.36 -4.08
N ASP A 67 11.00 -8.96 -5.31
CA ASP A 67 12.39 -8.88 -5.77
C ASP A 67 13.20 -7.87 -4.93
N TRP A 68 12.60 -6.72 -4.60
CA TRP A 68 13.23 -5.71 -3.76
C TRP A 68 13.41 -6.21 -2.33
N ILE A 69 12.39 -6.85 -1.74
CA ILE A 69 12.44 -7.44 -0.40
C ILE A 69 13.58 -8.47 -0.37
N SER A 70 13.62 -9.41 -1.32
CA SER A 70 14.65 -10.45 -1.35
C SER A 70 16.06 -9.87 -1.51
N ALA A 71 16.22 -8.82 -2.32
CA ALA A 71 17.50 -8.16 -2.54
C ALA A 71 17.98 -7.40 -1.30
N ILE A 72 17.08 -6.70 -0.60
CA ILE A 72 17.43 -5.91 0.59
C ILE A 72 17.70 -6.82 1.79
N THR A 73 16.91 -7.89 1.98
CA THR A 73 17.11 -8.89 3.05
C THR A 73 18.48 -9.55 2.92
N ARG A 74 18.89 -9.94 1.70
CA ARG A 74 20.24 -10.50 1.45
C ARG A 74 21.35 -9.49 1.72
N ARG A 75 21.10 -8.20 1.50
CA ARG A 75 22.07 -7.13 1.72
C ARG A 75 22.10 -6.63 3.16
N PHE A 76 21.11 -6.95 3.98
CA PHE A 76 21.03 -6.52 5.37
C PHE A 76 22.27 -6.92 6.20
N LEU A 77 22.89 -8.06 5.86
CA LEU A 77 24.13 -8.54 6.45
C LEU A 77 25.40 -7.81 5.94
N LYS A 78 25.28 -6.88 4.99
CA LYS A 78 26.37 -6.02 4.49
C LYS A 78 26.34 -4.62 5.13
N LYS A 79 27.37 -3.80 4.87
CA LYS A 79 27.46 -2.41 5.34
C LYS A 79 26.41 -1.54 4.64
N LEU A 80 25.20 -1.43 5.20
CA LEU A 80 24.20 -0.43 4.82
C LEU A 80 24.34 0.83 5.69
N PRO A 81 24.06 2.03 5.14
CA PRO A 81 23.90 3.25 5.94
C PRO A 81 22.84 3.05 7.03
N ALA A 82 23.06 3.65 8.22
CA ALA A 82 22.20 3.48 9.39
C ALA A 82 20.72 3.81 9.11
N ASN A 83 20.44 4.88 8.36
CA ASN A 83 19.07 5.25 7.99
C ASN A 83 18.35 4.16 7.17
N ASN A 84 19.07 3.47 6.28
CA ASN A 84 18.47 2.40 5.47
C ASN A 84 18.23 1.15 6.31
N ARG A 85 19.07 0.90 7.33
CA ARG A 85 18.85 -0.18 8.29
C ARG A 85 17.62 0.08 9.17
N LEU A 86 17.44 1.32 9.65
CA LEU A 86 16.27 1.69 10.43
C LEU A 86 14.98 1.55 9.61
N LYS A 87 14.96 2.07 8.37
CA LYS A 87 13.83 1.90 7.46
C LYS A 87 13.46 0.43 7.28
N TYR A 88 14.46 -0.39 6.93
CA TYR A 88 14.22 -1.81 6.76
C TYR A 88 13.73 -2.50 8.04
N ALA A 89 14.28 -2.14 9.20
CA ALA A 89 13.83 -2.69 10.48
C ALA A 89 12.37 -2.32 10.77
N VAL A 90 11.97 -1.07 10.52
CA VAL A 90 10.58 -0.62 10.66
C VAL A 90 9.68 -1.35 9.66
N ASP A 91 10.09 -1.49 8.40
CA ASP A 91 9.33 -2.20 7.37
C ASP A 91 9.15 -3.68 7.73
N LEU A 92 10.18 -4.32 8.28
CA LEU A 92 10.13 -5.70 8.72
C LEU A 92 9.23 -5.88 9.95
N LEU A 93 9.33 -4.97 10.93
CA LEU A 93 8.45 -4.99 12.10
C LEU A 93 6.99 -4.78 11.70
N LEU A 94 6.73 -3.82 10.80
CA LEU A 94 5.39 -3.57 10.26
C LEU A 94 4.86 -4.79 9.50
N TYR A 95 5.69 -5.45 8.70
CA TYR A 95 5.30 -6.69 8.02
C TYR A 95 4.88 -7.78 9.01
N VAL A 96 5.70 -8.04 10.04
CA VAL A 96 5.39 -9.04 11.07
C VAL A 96 4.12 -8.67 11.84
N ASP A 97 3.98 -7.41 12.22
CA ASP A 97 2.81 -6.90 12.94
C ASP A 97 1.52 -7.04 12.12
N ILE A 98 1.54 -6.69 10.83
CA ILE A 98 0.40 -6.88 9.93
C ILE A 98 0.02 -8.36 9.78
N VAL A 99 1.00 -9.27 9.72
CA VAL A 99 0.69 -10.72 9.69
C VAL A 99 -0.02 -11.16 10.97
N LEU A 100 0.43 -10.68 12.13
CA LEU A 100 -0.20 -10.99 13.42
C LEU A 100 -1.59 -10.35 13.54
N LEU A 101 -1.76 -9.11 13.06
CA LEU A 101 -3.03 -8.39 13.02
C LEU A 101 -4.06 -9.15 12.17
N ILE A 102 -3.66 -9.60 10.98
CA ILE A 102 -4.49 -10.39 10.06
C ILE A 102 -4.86 -11.74 10.70
N ALA A 103 -3.86 -12.48 11.19
CA ALA A 103 -4.09 -13.82 11.75
C ALA A 103 -5.03 -13.77 12.97
N SER A 104 -4.80 -12.82 13.87
CA SER A 104 -5.67 -12.61 15.03
C SER A 104 -7.07 -12.10 14.64
N GLY A 105 -7.18 -11.22 13.64
CA GLY A 105 -8.45 -10.71 13.11
C GLY A 105 -9.32 -11.81 12.51
N ILE A 106 -8.74 -12.70 11.70
CA ILE A 106 -9.43 -13.88 11.15
C ILE A 106 -9.98 -14.74 12.29
N TRP A 107 -9.21 -14.94 13.35
CA TRP A 107 -9.58 -15.83 14.45
C TRP A 107 -10.69 -15.27 15.36
N ILE A 108 -10.87 -13.95 15.40
CA ILE A 108 -11.92 -13.29 16.17
C ILE A 108 -13.15 -12.89 15.36
N SER A 109 -13.18 -13.19 14.05
CA SER A 109 -14.27 -12.80 13.16
C SER A 109 -15.66 -13.22 13.67
N GLU A 110 -16.58 -12.25 13.65
CA GLU A 110 -17.96 -12.36 14.10
C GLU A 110 -18.97 -12.29 12.95
N ALA A 111 -18.59 -11.71 11.82
CA ALA A 111 -19.48 -11.49 10.68
C ALA A 111 -19.02 -12.21 9.41
N ALA A 112 -17.81 -11.94 8.91
CA ALA A 112 -17.36 -12.39 7.58
C ALA A 112 -17.15 -13.91 7.52
N LEU A 113 -16.41 -14.51 8.47
CA LEU A 113 -16.19 -15.97 8.48
C LEU A 113 -17.50 -16.76 8.69
N PRO A 114 -18.37 -16.41 9.65
CA PRO A 114 -19.67 -17.06 9.80
C PRO A 114 -20.55 -16.97 8.55
N GLN A 115 -20.53 -15.84 7.82
CA GLN A 115 -21.25 -15.69 6.54
C GLN A 115 -20.71 -16.63 5.44
N LEU A 116 -19.44 -17.03 5.54
CA LEU A 116 -18.82 -18.05 4.68
C LEU A 116 -19.03 -19.49 5.18
N GLY A 117 -19.80 -19.69 6.26
CA GLY A 117 -20.03 -21.00 6.88
C GLY A 117 -18.84 -21.52 7.70
N LEU A 118 -17.88 -20.65 8.04
CA LEU A 118 -16.70 -21.00 8.82
C LEU A 118 -16.88 -20.59 10.29
N SER A 119 -16.59 -21.50 11.21
CA SER A 119 -16.58 -21.22 12.65
C SER A 119 -15.16 -21.34 13.21
N VAL A 120 -14.68 -20.27 13.84
CA VAL A 120 -13.39 -20.23 14.51
C VAL A 120 -13.56 -20.15 16.03
N GLY A 121 -12.64 -20.75 16.77
CA GLY A 121 -12.66 -20.75 18.23
C GLY A 121 -12.28 -19.37 18.77
N ARG A 122 -13.25 -18.65 19.34
CA ARG A 122 -13.02 -17.32 19.92
C ARG A 122 -12.39 -17.47 21.32
N ALA A 123 -11.11 -17.12 21.42
CA ALA A 123 -10.40 -17.07 22.70
C ALA A 123 -10.00 -15.62 23.04
N PRO A 124 -10.02 -15.21 24.32
CA PRO A 124 -9.63 -13.86 24.74
C PRO A 124 -8.23 -13.46 24.28
N PHE A 125 -7.32 -14.43 24.16
CA PHE A 125 -5.97 -14.25 23.63
C PHE A 125 -5.96 -13.56 22.26
N TRP A 126 -6.76 -14.04 21.31
CA TRP A 126 -6.77 -13.51 19.95
C TRP A 126 -7.30 -12.08 19.88
N ARG A 127 -8.30 -11.75 20.71
CA ARG A 127 -8.81 -10.38 20.82
C ARG A 127 -7.76 -9.43 21.41
N GLY A 128 -7.07 -9.86 22.46
CA GLY A 128 -5.96 -9.10 23.04
C GLY A 128 -4.82 -8.88 22.04
N LEU A 129 -4.42 -9.92 21.31
CA LEU A 129 -3.40 -9.85 20.27
C LEU A 129 -3.82 -8.91 19.14
N HIS A 130 -5.08 -8.98 18.68
CA HIS A 130 -5.59 -8.11 17.62
C HIS A 130 -5.58 -6.64 18.02
N HIS A 131 -6.04 -6.29 19.24
CA HIS A 131 -5.98 -4.90 19.71
C HIS A 131 -4.53 -4.41 19.86
N MET A 132 -3.65 -5.22 20.44
CA MET A 132 -2.25 -4.84 20.62
C MET A 132 -1.56 -4.61 19.27
N THR A 133 -1.76 -5.51 18.30
CA THR A 133 -1.17 -5.37 16.96
C THR A 133 -1.84 -4.25 16.17
N ALA A 134 -3.12 -3.94 16.38
CA ALA A 134 -3.76 -2.78 15.76
C ALA A 134 -3.14 -1.46 16.25
N ASP A 135 -2.88 -1.34 17.56
CA ASP A 135 -2.21 -0.18 18.14
C ASP A 135 -0.79 -0.03 17.55
N TRP A 136 -0.02 -1.11 17.50
CA TRP A 136 1.32 -1.09 16.90
C TRP A 136 1.30 -0.79 15.41
N ALA A 137 0.32 -1.28 14.66
CA ALA A 137 0.19 -1.02 13.23
C ALA A 137 0.04 0.48 12.96
N ILE A 138 -0.70 1.21 13.79
CA ILE A 138 -0.83 2.67 13.69
C ILE A 138 0.54 3.34 13.92
N TRP A 139 1.24 3.00 15.00
CA TRP A 139 2.53 3.60 15.35
C TRP A 139 3.62 3.29 14.32
N LEU A 140 3.72 2.03 13.90
CA LEU A 140 4.69 1.57 12.90
C LEU A 140 4.41 2.18 11.53
N SER A 141 3.15 2.28 11.12
CA SER A 141 2.76 2.94 9.87
C SER A 141 3.08 4.43 9.89
N ALA A 142 2.82 5.13 11.01
CA ALA A 142 3.18 6.54 11.17
C ALA A 142 4.70 6.75 11.09
N LEU A 143 5.49 5.90 11.74
CA LEU A 143 6.95 5.95 11.67
C LEU A 143 7.46 5.64 10.26
N HIS A 144 6.92 4.61 9.60
CA HIS A 144 7.23 4.27 8.22
C HIS A 144 6.97 5.47 7.29
N LEU A 145 5.82 6.13 7.43
CA LEU A 145 5.47 7.33 6.66
C LEU A 145 6.46 8.47 6.91
N ALA A 146 6.77 8.76 8.17
CA ALA A 146 7.69 9.82 8.57
C ALA A 146 9.10 9.60 8.00
N LEU A 147 9.63 8.38 8.10
CA LEU A 147 10.95 8.03 7.55
C LEU A 147 10.99 8.18 6.02
N ASN A 148 9.86 7.98 5.34
CA ASN A 148 9.76 8.04 3.88
C ASN A 148 9.20 9.37 3.34
N TRP A 149 8.93 10.35 4.20
CA TRP A 149 8.29 11.62 3.85
C TRP A 149 8.95 12.36 2.68
N LYS A 150 10.29 12.46 2.68
CA LYS A 150 11.03 13.13 1.59
C LYS A 150 10.79 12.49 0.23
N TRP A 151 10.71 11.15 0.17
CA TRP A 151 10.41 10.44 -1.07
C TRP A 151 8.95 10.69 -1.50
N ILE A 152 8.02 10.62 -0.56
CA ILE A 152 6.58 10.86 -0.80
C ILE A 152 6.35 12.26 -1.36
N ALA A 153 6.88 13.30 -0.71
CA ALA A 153 6.73 14.69 -1.16
C ALA A 153 7.26 14.90 -2.59
N ASN A 154 8.39 14.26 -2.93
CA ASN A 154 8.95 14.31 -4.27
C ASN A 154 8.09 13.54 -5.29
N SER A 155 7.55 12.38 -4.92
CA SER A 155 6.64 11.59 -5.77
C SER A 155 5.34 12.37 -6.06
N VAL A 156 4.73 12.98 -5.05
CA VAL A 156 3.53 13.83 -5.21
C VAL A 156 3.83 15.00 -6.15
N LYS A 157 4.94 15.72 -5.92
CA LYS A 157 5.33 16.84 -6.77
C LYS A 157 5.49 16.41 -8.24
N ARG A 158 6.18 15.30 -8.47
CA ARG A 158 6.49 14.79 -9.81
C ARG A 158 5.26 14.26 -10.55
N TYR A 159 4.43 13.47 -9.88
CA TYR A 159 3.37 12.71 -10.55
C TYR A 159 1.99 13.36 -10.47
N MET A 160 1.74 14.24 -9.50
CA MET A 160 0.44 14.90 -9.34
C MET A 160 0.54 16.39 -9.69
N VAL A 161 1.51 17.11 -9.14
CA VAL A 161 1.55 18.58 -9.25
C VAL A 161 2.04 19.05 -10.63
N GLN A 162 3.19 18.53 -11.10
CA GLN A 162 3.78 18.95 -12.38
C GLN A 162 2.85 18.74 -13.59
N PRO A 163 2.14 17.60 -13.75
CA PRO A 163 1.22 17.42 -14.87
C PRO A 163 0.02 18.39 -14.85
N ILE A 164 -0.49 18.73 -13.67
CA ILE A 164 -1.60 19.68 -13.52
C ILE A 164 -1.15 21.09 -13.90
N MET A 165 0.04 21.51 -13.47
CA MET A 165 0.60 22.82 -13.81
C MET A 165 0.88 22.94 -15.32
N GLY A 166 1.48 21.91 -15.94
CA GLY A 166 1.70 21.90 -17.39
C GLY A 166 0.39 21.96 -18.19
N ARG A 167 -0.67 21.27 -17.74
CA ARG A 167 -1.99 21.35 -18.38
C ARG A 167 -2.62 22.74 -18.26
N LYS A 168 -2.47 23.43 -17.13
CA LYS A 168 -2.96 24.81 -16.98
C LYS A 168 -2.28 25.76 -17.97
N GLN A 169 -0.95 25.69 -18.11
CA GLN A 169 -0.19 26.54 -19.04
C GLN A 169 -0.68 26.41 -20.49
N LEU A 170 -0.83 25.16 -20.97
CA LEU A 170 -1.32 24.88 -22.33
C LEU A 170 -2.74 25.40 -22.60
N LEU A 171 -3.60 25.46 -21.58
CA LEU A 171 -4.96 25.99 -21.72
C LEU A 171 -4.95 27.52 -21.82
N THR A 172 -4.12 28.20 -21.03
CA THR A 172 -3.92 29.66 -21.13
C THR A 172 -3.33 30.09 -22.47
N GLU A 173 -2.34 29.35 -23.00
CA GLU A 173 -1.76 29.64 -24.33
C GLU A 173 -2.74 29.47 -25.48
N LYS A 174 -3.75 28.59 -25.33
CA LYS A 174 -4.78 28.38 -26.37
C LYS A 174 -5.94 29.38 -26.31
N SER A 175 -6.13 30.07 -25.19
CA SER A 175 -7.20 31.06 -24.99
C SER A 175 -6.73 32.50 -25.15
N ALA A 176 -5.44 32.72 -25.38
CA ALA A 176 -4.84 34.00 -25.74
C ALA A 176 -4.67 34.06 -27.28
#